data_AF-A0A949YRN8-F1
#
_entry.id   AF-A0A949YRN8-F1
#
_cell.length_a   1.000
_cell.length_b   1.000
_cell.length_c   1.000
_cell.angle_alpha   90.00
_cell.angle_beta   90.00
_cell.angle_gamma   90.00
#
_symmetry.space_group_name_H-M   'P 1'
#
loop_
_entity.id
_entity.type
_entity.pdbx_description
1 polymer ?
#
loop_
_entity_poly.entity_id
_entity_poly.type
_entity_poly.pdbx_seq_one_letter_code
_entity_poly.pdbx_strand_id
1 'polypeptide(L)'
;MAHQTVKNGPVGSRDGQNNGVIEGVSSFGTDLATLAVLQMHLAACDLRESAGAAAPIVAGLTVFWIIAGASATVGLAGMALWLATILNIQAGIVMMVVALIGLVISGVAATLLVRSLTRSFAYFRRSQEELERNLAWIKTTLIHSGR
;
A
#
# COMPACT_ATOMS: atom_id res chain seq x y z
N MET A 1 -21.76 -78.34 32.92
CA MET A 1 -22.43 -77.02 32.95
C MET A 1 -21.51 -76.08 33.69
N ALA A 2 -20.77 -75.22 32.97
CA ALA A 2 -19.86 -74.23 33.56
C ALA A 2 -20.41 -72.84 33.25
N HIS A 3 -20.77 -72.12 34.31
CA HIS A 3 -21.35 -70.78 34.30
C HIS A 3 -20.27 -69.75 33.90
N GLN A 4 -20.43 -69.09 32.77
CA GLN A 4 -19.63 -67.92 32.39
C GLN A 4 -20.37 -66.66 32.85
N THR A 5 -19.95 -66.08 33.97
CA THR A 5 -20.43 -64.76 34.43
C THR A 5 -19.74 -63.69 33.59
N VAL A 6 -20.49 -63.04 32.70
CA VAL A 6 -20.06 -61.85 31.95
C VAL A 6 -20.25 -60.64 32.86
N LYS A 7 -19.15 -60.14 33.43
CA LYS A 7 -19.14 -58.89 34.22
C LYS A 7 -18.97 -57.72 33.25
N ASN A 8 -20.07 -57.20 32.71
CA ASN A 8 -20.07 -55.91 32.01
C ASN A 8 -19.80 -54.81 33.05
N GLY A 9 -18.55 -54.35 33.12
CA GLY A 9 -18.22 -53.11 33.81
C GLY A 9 -18.88 -51.92 33.10
N PRO A 10 -19.28 -50.86 33.83
CA PRO A 10 -19.83 -49.67 33.21
C PRO A 10 -18.80 -49.06 32.25
N VAL A 11 -19.24 -48.79 31.03
CA VAL A 11 -18.49 -48.08 30.00
C VAL A 11 -18.12 -46.71 30.57
N GLY A 12 -16.88 -46.59 31.03
CA GLY A 12 -16.29 -45.33 31.47
C GLY A 12 -16.21 -44.37 30.29
N SER A 13 -17.06 -43.36 30.34
CA SER A 13 -16.93 -42.00 29.80
C SER A 13 -15.98 -41.81 28.61
N ARG A 14 -16.54 -41.87 27.39
CA ARG A 14 -15.94 -41.35 26.16
C ARG A 14 -16.21 -39.84 25.95
N ASP A 15 -16.45 -39.08 27.03
CA ASP A 15 -16.77 -37.65 26.94
C ASP A 15 -15.53 -36.72 27.02
N GLY A 16 -14.33 -37.25 27.24
CA GLY A 16 -13.11 -36.44 27.41
C GLY A 16 -12.27 -36.20 26.14
N GLN A 17 -12.53 -36.92 25.04
CA GLN A 17 -11.63 -36.91 23.87
C GLN A 17 -11.97 -35.82 22.84
N ASN A 18 -13.21 -35.32 22.80
CA ASN A 18 -13.59 -34.21 21.93
C ASN A 18 -13.14 -32.84 22.46
N ASN A 19 -13.00 -32.67 23.78
CA ASN A 19 -12.59 -31.39 24.36
C ASN A 19 -11.13 -31.03 24.04
N GLY A 20 -10.21 -32.01 24.03
CA GLY A 20 -8.79 -31.73 23.77
C GLY A 20 -8.47 -31.29 22.34
N VAL A 21 -9.28 -31.70 21.36
CA VAL A 21 -9.12 -31.25 19.96
C VAL A 21 -9.65 -29.82 19.79
N ILE A 22 -10.75 -29.49 20.48
CA ILE A 22 -11.32 -28.13 20.48
C ILE A 22 -10.38 -27.14 21.19
N GLU A 23 -9.74 -27.57 22.28
CA GLU A 23 -8.77 -26.77 23.04
C GLU A 23 -7.45 -26.58 22.29
N GLY A 24 -7.00 -27.59 21.51
CA GLY A 24 -5.87 -27.46 20.62
C GLY A 24 -6.13 -26.49 19.45
N VAL A 25 -7.31 -26.55 18.83
CA VAL A 25 -7.66 -25.64 17.71
C VAL A 25 -7.78 -24.19 18.18
N SER A 26 -8.27 -23.95 19.40
CA SER A 26 -8.32 -22.60 19.99
C SER A 26 -6.92 -22.06 20.33
N SER A 27 -6.01 -22.91 20.84
CA SER A 27 -4.62 -22.52 21.08
C SER A 27 -3.87 -22.24 19.77
N PHE A 28 -4.07 -23.07 18.74
CA PHE A 28 -3.49 -22.85 17.41
C PHE A 28 -3.99 -21.57 16.74
N GLY A 29 -5.29 -21.24 16.86
CA GLY A 29 -5.84 -19.98 16.38
C GLY A 29 -5.21 -18.77 17.08
N THR A 30 -5.02 -18.88 18.40
CA THR A 30 -4.39 -17.83 19.22
C THR A 30 -2.93 -17.61 18.84
N ASP A 31 -2.18 -18.68 18.57
CA ASP A 31 -0.81 -18.59 18.11
C ASP A 31 -0.71 -18.02 16.68
N LEU A 32 -1.59 -18.43 15.76
CA LEU A 32 -1.65 -17.86 14.40
C LEU A 32 -1.99 -16.37 14.40
N ALA A 33 -2.93 -15.94 15.24
CA ALA A 33 -3.27 -14.54 15.40
C ALA A 33 -2.09 -13.75 16.01
N THR A 34 -1.40 -14.34 16.98
CA THR A 34 -0.21 -13.75 17.60
C THR A 34 0.94 -13.62 16.58
N LEU A 35 1.16 -14.64 15.76
CA LEU A 35 2.13 -14.63 14.66
C LEU A 35 1.77 -13.59 13.59
N ALA A 36 0.51 -13.47 13.20
CA ALA A 36 0.05 -12.46 12.24
C ALA A 36 0.22 -11.03 12.76
N VAL A 37 -0.06 -10.79 14.04
CA VAL A 37 0.18 -9.49 14.70
C VAL A 37 1.68 -9.18 14.77
N LEU A 38 2.51 -10.18 15.07
CA LEU A 38 3.96 -10.03 15.04
C LEU A 38 4.46 -9.68 13.63
N GLN A 39 3.95 -10.35 12.60
CA GLN A 39 4.31 -10.09 11.19
C GLN A 39 3.86 -8.69 10.74
N MET A 40 2.70 -8.21 11.19
CA MET A 40 2.29 -6.82 10.96
C MET A 40 3.20 -5.81 11.67
N HIS A 41 3.67 -6.11 12.88
CA HIS A 41 4.64 -5.26 13.57
C HIS A 41 6.00 -5.24 12.89
N LEU A 42 6.48 -6.39 12.41
CA LEU A 42 7.70 -6.50 11.59
C LEU A 42 7.55 -5.69 10.29
N ALA A 43 6.44 -5.87 9.57
CA ALA A 43 6.16 -5.10 8.36
C ALA A 43 6.08 -3.58 8.63
N ALA A 44 5.50 -3.16 9.76
CA ALA A 44 5.46 -1.76 10.16
C ALA A 44 6.85 -1.20 10.52
N CYS A 45 7.71 -2.00 11.17
CA CYS A 45 9.10 -1.64 11.42
C CYS A 45 9.88 -1.52 10.10
N ASP A 46 9.77 -2.51 9.21
CA ASP A 46 10.41 -2.52 7.89
C ASP A 46 9.97 -1.32 7.05
N LEU A 47 8.70 -0.93 7.10
CA LEU A 47 8.20 0.28 6.45
C LEU A 47 8.79 1.56 7.04
N ARG A 48 8.95 1.66 8.36
CA ARG A 48 9.57 2.84 9.01
C ARG A 48 11.05 2.94 8.66
N GLU A 49 11.76 1.82 8.63
CA GLU A 49 13.16 1.78 8.26
C GLU A 49 13.36 2.09 6.77
N SER A 50 12.49 1.54 5.91
CA SER A 50 12.44 1.86 4.47
C SER A 50 12.07 3.33 4.22
N ALA A 51 11.17 3.92 5.01
CA ALA A 51 10.82 5.33 4.91
C ALA A 51 11.99 6.25 5.30
N GLY A 52 12.77 5.87 6.31
CA GLY A 52 14.01 6.55 6.68
C GLY A 52 15.05 6.51 5.56
N ALA A 53 15.20 5.36 4.90
CA ALA A 53 16.06 5.21 3.73
C ALA A 53 15.54 5.94 2.47
N ALA A 54 14.22 6.12 2.36
CA ALA A 54 13.58 6.85 1.27
C ALA A 54 13.65 8.39 1.43
N ALA A 55 13.82 8.90 2.65
CA ALA A 55 13.92 10.34 2.93
C ALA A 55 14.96 11.08 2.06
N PRO A 56 16.22 10.62 1.91
CA PRO A 56 17.19 11.28 1.04
C PRO A 56 16.80 11.22 -0.45
N ILE A 57 16.12 10.14 -0.88
CA ILE A 57 15.64 10.02 -2.27
C ILE A 57 14.55 11.04 -2.52
N VAL A 58 13.59 11.19 -1.61
CA VAL A 58 12.52 12.19 -1.71
C VAL A 58 13.09 13.61 -1.68
N ALA A 59 14.05 13.88 -0.80
CA ALA A 59 14.74 15.18 -0.74
C ALA A 59 15.49 15.47 -2.05
N GLY A 60 16.25 14.49 -2.57
CA GLY A 60 16.97 14.61 -3.84
C GLY A 60 16.03 14.83 -5.03
N LEU A 61 14.90 14.12 -5.07
CA LEU A 61 13.88 14.29 -6.11
C LEU A 61 13.25 15.69 -6.05
N THR A 62 13.03 16.21 -4.84
CA THR A 62 12.49 17.58 -4.64
C THR A 62 13.46 18.62 -5.18
N VAL A 63 14.75 18.52 -4.84
CA VAL A 63 15.79 19.42 -5.35
C VAL A 63 15.90 19.32 -6.87
N PHE A 64 15.89 18.10 -7.41
CA PHE A 64 15.92 17.87 -8.84
C PHE A 64 14.75 18.55 -9.56
N TRP A 65 13.53 18.42 -9.05
CA TRP A 65 12.35 19.07 -9.66
C TRP A 65 12.44 20.59 -9.64
N ILE A 66 12.96 21.19 -8.58
CA ILE A 66 13.17 22.65 -8.49
C ILE A 66 14.17 23.11 -9.56
N ILE A 67 15.31 22.42 -9.65
CA ILE A 67 16.35 22.74 -10.63
C ILE A 67 15.82 22.54 -12.05
N ALA A 68 15.20 21.40 -12.33
CA ALA A 68 14.61 21.10 -13.64
C ALA A 68 13.56 22.15 -14.03
N GLY A 69 12.71 22.56 -13.10
CA GLY A 69 11.73 23.64 -13.32
C GLY A 69 12.39 24.98 -13.65
N ALA A 70 13.41 25.38 -12.89
CA ALA A 70 14.15 26.61 -13.14
C ALA A 70 14.92 26.57 -14.48
N SER A 71 15.55 25.44 -14.80
CA SER A 71 16.25 25.27 -16.08
C SER A 71 15.28 25.29 -17.26
N ALA A 72 14.08 24.70 -17.11
CA ALA A 72 13.05 24.71 -18.14
C ALA A 72 12.54 26.14 -18.42
N THR A 73 12.27 26.93 -17.38
CA THR A 73 11.79 28.31 -17.56
C THR A 73 12.85 29.21 -18.20
N VAL A 74 14.10 29.10 -17.76
CA VAL A 74 15.23 29.83 -18.38
C VAL A 74 15.45 29.37 -19.82
N GLY A 75 15.37 28.07 -20.10
CA GLY A 75 15.50 27.53 -21.45
C GLY A 75 14.41 28.03 -22.39
N LEU A 76 13.15 28.01 -21.95
CA LEU A 76 12.01 28.54 -22.72
C LEU A 76 12.16 30.05 -23.00
N ALA A 77 12.57 30.83 -22.00
CA ALA A 77 12.81 32.26 -22.16
C ALA A 77 13.96 32.53 -23.15
N GLY A 78 15.07 31.81 -23.02
CA GLY A 78 16.21 31.90 -23.95
C GLY A 78 15.82 31.54 -25.38
N MET A 79 15.04 30.47 -25.56
CA MET A 79 14.50 30.05 -26.86
C MET A 79 13.62 31.14 -27.49
N ALA A 80 12.76 31.78 -26.68
CA ALA A 80 11.91 32.87 -27.16
C ALA A 80 12.70 34.09 -27.60
N LEU A 81 13.74 34.48 -26.83
CA LEU A 81 14.61 35.61 -27.19
C LEU A 81 15.42 35.32 -28.46
N TRP A 82 15.94 34.10 -28.59
CA TRP A 82 16.66 33.66 -29.77
C TRP A 82 15.75 33.69 -31.02
N LEU A 83 14.53 33.18 -30.89
CA LEU A 83 13.55 33.18 -31.98
C LEU A 83 13.11 34.60 -32.36
N ALA A 84 12.93 35.48 -31.38
CA ALA A 84 12.64 36.90 -31.64
C ALA A 84 13.74 37.58 -32.45
N THR A 85 15.00 37.24 -32.17
CA THR A 85 16.17 37.77 -32.88
C THR A 85 16.20 37.31 -34.33
N ILE A 86 15.98 36.01 -34.58
CA ILE A 86 16.01 35.43 -35.93
C ILE A 86 14.85 35.96 -36.79
N LEU A 87 13.66 36.05 -36.20
CA LEU A 87 12.47 36.48 -36.94
C LEU A 87 12.36 38.01 -37.06
N ASN A 88 13.23 38.77 -36.37
CA ASN A 88 13.14 40.23 -36.28
C ASN A 88 11.77 40.73 -35.75
N ILE A 89 11.16 39.94 -34.86
CA ILE A 89 9.86 40.23 -34.25
C ILE A 89 10.07 40.76 -32.83
N GLN A 90 9.15 41.59 -32.35
CA GLN A 90 9.15 42.05 -30.97
C GLN A 90 9.17 40.89 -29.97
N ALA A 91 10.17 40.88 -29.08
CA ALA A 91 10.40 39.80 -28.12
C ALA A 91 9.19 39.49 -27.21
N GLY A 92 8.41 40.51 -26.86
CA GLY A 92 7.20 40.33 -26.05
C GLY A 92 6.16 39.42 -26.72
N ILE A 93 5.96 39.55 -28.03
CA ILE A 93 5.00 38.73 -28.79
C ILE A 93 5.47 37.27 -28.81
N VAL A 94 6.76 37.04 -29.08
CA VAL A 94 7.34 35.70 -29.15
C VAL A 94 7.31 35.02 -27.78
N MET A 95 7.63 35.73 -26.70
CA MET A 95 7.54 35.21 -25.33
C MET A 95 6.12 34.79 -24.96
N MET A 96 5.10 35.59 -25.31
CA MET A 96 3.69 35.24 -25.07
C MET A 96 3.28 33.98 -25.83
N VAL A 97 3.67 33.85 -27.09
CA VAL A 97 3.38 32.65 -27.90
C VAL A 97 4.05 31.41 -27.31
N VAL A 98 5.34 31.50 -26.98
CA VAL A 98 6.09 30.38 -26.36
C VAL A 98 5.49 30.00 -25.00
N ALA A 99 5.10 30.98 -24.18
CA ALA A 99 4.44 30.73 -22.90
C ALA A 99 3.09 30.01 -23.08
N LEU A 100 2.29 30.44 -24.06
CA LEU A 100 0.98 29.83 -24.33
C LEU A 100 1.12 28.39 -24.83
N ILE A 101 2.06 28.13 -25.73
CA ILE A 101 2.39 26.77 -26.20
C ILE A 101 2.88 25.90 -25.03
N GLY A 102 3.80 26.42 -24.22
CA GLY A 102 4.30 25.72 -23.03
C GLY A 102 3.19 25.38 -22.03
N LEU A 103 2.26 26.30 -21.80
CA LEU A 103 1.12 26.10 -20.92
C LEU A 103 0.17 25.02 -21.44
N VAL A 104 -0.09 24.98 -22.75
CA VAL A 104 -0.91 23.92 -23.36
C VAL A 104 -0.24 22.55 -23.19
N ILE A 105 1.05 22.43 -23.50
CA ILE A 105 1.80 21.17 -23.37
C ILE A 105 1.82 20.71 -21.91
N SER A 106 2.14 21.62 -20.98
CA SER A 106 2.16 21.33 -19.55
C SER A 106 0.78 20.92 -19.03
N GLY A 107 -0.28 21.60 -19.45
CA GLY A 107 -1.66 21.26 -19.09
C GLY A 107 -2.05 19.85 -19.54
N VAL A 108 -1.73 19.48 -20.78
CA VAL A 108 -1.97 18.13 -21.30
C VAL A 108 -1.20 17.09 -20.48
N ALA A 109 0.10 17.29 -20.26
CA ALA A 109 0.92 16.38 -19.47
C ALA A 109 0.39 16.22 -18.03
N ALA A 110 0.01 17.32 -17.37
CA ALA A 110 -0.58 17.31 -16.04
C ALA A 110 -1.88 16.50 -15.99
N THR A 111 -2.76 16.64 -16.98
CA THR A 111 -4.01 15.85 -17.02
C THR A 111 -3.77 14.35 -17.18
N LEU A 112 -2.76 13.95 -17.97
CA LEU A 112 -2.39 12.54 -18.14
C LEU A 112 -1.80 11.96 -16.85
N LEU A 113 -0.94 12.73 -16.17
CA LEU A 113 -0.36 12.33 -14.89
C LEU A 113 -1.42 12.18 -13.81
N VAL A 114 -2.32 13.16 -13.65
CA VAL A 114 -3.41 13.09 -12.67
C VAL A 114 -4.33 11.88 -12.94
N ARG A 115 -4.64 11.60 -14.21
CA ARG A 115 -5.39 10.38 -14.59
C ARG A 115 -4.65 9.09 -14.22
N SER A 116 -3.33 9.06 -14.34
CA SER A 116 -2.53 7.90 -13.96
C SER A 116 -2.48 7.73 -12.43
N LEU A 117 -2.20 8.81 -11.69
CA LEU A 117 -2.16 8.80 -10.22
C LEU A 117 -3.50 8.38 -9.61
N THR A 118 -4.61 8.89 -10.13
CA THR A 118 -5.95 8.51 -9.64
C THR A 118 -6.26 7.03 -9.85
N ARG A 119 -5.76 6.41 -10.93
CA ARG A 119 -5.84 4.94 -11.10
C ARG A 119 -5.01 4.21 -10.06
N SER A 120 -3.80 4.66 -9.77
CA SER A 120 -2.94 4.06 -8.73
C SER A 120 -3.55 4.13 -7.33
N PHE A 121 -4.20 5.25 -6.98
CA PHE A 121 -4.92 5.37 -5.71
C PHE A 121 -6.13 4.43 -5.62
N ALA A 122 -6.80 4.11 -6.74
CA ALA A 122 -7.89 3.14 -6.74
C ALA A 122 -7.40 1.73 -6.35
N TYR A 123 -6.21 1.33 -6.81
CA TYR A 123 -5.58 0.07 -6.39
C TYR A 123 -5.20 0.09 -4.91
N PHE A 124 -4.66 1.21 -4.42
CA PHE A 124 -4.29 1.34 -3.01
C PHE A 124 -5.51 1.26 -2.08
N ARG A 125 -6.63 1.91 -2.47
CA ARG A 125 -7.88 1.87 -1.69
C ARG A 125 -8.44 0.45 -1.60
N ARG A 126 -8.43 -0.29 -2.71
CA ARG A 126 -8.83 -1.71 -2.71
C ARG A 126 -7.91 -2.56 -1.81
N SER A 127 -6.60 -2.32 -1.84
CA SER A 127 -5.64 -3.00 -0.97
C SER A 127 -5.91 -2.72 0.51
N GLN A 128 -6.26 -1.49 0.87
CA GLN A 128 -6.65 -1.15 2.24
C GLN A 128 -7.96 -1.80 2.68
N GLU A 129 -8.99 -1.79 1.82
CA GLU A 129 -10.27 -2.46 2.09
C GLU A 129 -10.08 -3.98 2.29
N GLU A 130 -9.21 -4.62 1.51
CA GLU A 130 -8.87 -6.03 1.67
C GLU A 130 -8.06 -6.29 2.95
N LEU A 131 -7.12 -5.41 3.30
CA LEU A 131 -6.36 -5.49 4.55
C LEU A 131 -7.27 -5.40 5.77
N GLU A 132 -8.17 -4.42 5.81
CA GLU A 132 -9.12 -4.21 6.92
C GLU A 132 -10.06 -5.40 7.08
N ARG A 133 -10.59 -5.94 5.97
CA ARG A 133 -11.45 -7.12 5.99
C ARG A 133 -10.71 -8.37 6.46
N ASN A 134 -9.46 -8.57 6.05
CA ASN A 134 -8.64 -9.70 6.52
C ASN A 134 -8.38 -9.61 8.03
N LEU A 135 -8.10 -8.40 8.54
CA LEU A 135 -7.89 -8.14 9.97
C LEU A 135 -9.17 -8.41 10.78
N ALA A 136 -10.33 -7.98 10.27
CA ALA A 136 -11.62 -8.23 10.90
C ALA A 136 -11.98 -9.73 10.91
N TRP A 137 -11.76 -10.45 9.80
CA TRP A 137 -12.02 -11.89 9.73
C TRP A 137 -11.13 -12.69 10.69
N ILE A 138 -9.84 -12.37 10.78
CA ILE A 138 -8.93 -12.99 11.75
C ILE A 138 -9.46 -12.79 13.17
N LYS A 139 -9.87 -11.56 13.51
CA LYS A 139 -10.41 -11.23 14.84
C LYS A 139 -11.71 -11.99 15.13
N THR A 140 -12.63 -12.06 14.18
CA THR A 140 -13.93 -12.74 14.37
C THR A 140 -13.79 -14.25 14.44
N THR A 141 -12.97 -14.86 13.58
CA THR A 141 -12.67 -16.31 13.60
C THR A 141 -12.00 -16.71 14.90
N LEU A 142 -11.08 -15.87 15.42
CA LEU A 142 -10.45 -16.12 16.70
C LEU A 142 -11.43 -16.08 17.87
N ILE A 143 -12.37 -15.12 17.86
CA ILE A 143 -13.37 -14.96 18.93
C ILE A 143 -14.43 -16.07 18.88
N HIS A 144 -14.84 -16.52 17.68
CA HIS A 144 -15.92 -17.50 17.53
C HIS A 144 -15.45 -18.96 17.56
N SER A 145 -14.18 -19.26 17.25
CA SER A 145 -13.64 -20.62 17.31
C SER A 145 -13.27 -21.09 18.74
N GLY A 146 -13.44 -20.22 19.75
CA GLY A 146 -13.21 -20.51 21.17
C GLY A 146 -14.49 -20.83 21.98
N ARG A 147 -15.64 -21.05 21.33
CA ARG A 147 -16.89 -21.54 21.93
C ARG A 147 -17.31 -22.83 21.25
#